data_AF-A0A842KYR3-F1
#
_entry.id   AF-A0A842KYR3-F1
#
_cell.length_a   1.000
_cell.length_b   1.000
_cell.length_c   1.000
_cell.angle_alpha   90.00
_cell.angle_beta   90.00
_cell.angle_gamma   90.00
#
_symmetry.space_group_name_H-M   'P 1'
#
loop_
_entity.id
_entity.type
_entity.pdbx_description
1 polymer ?
#
loop_
_entity_poly.entity_id
_entity_poly.type
_entity_poly.pdbx_seq_one_letter_code
_entity_poly.pdbx_strand_id
1 'polypeptide(L)'
;KTYGGTVRDKNIEYSLNGFRKAANELSRENSCIVLQDDLLWVSDPNSFNRMGKIKAIVEETKRDITSYATHIYCGRVGVSIILEELKSKIERHGKIEPLEDLKHPSTYLNVPEGKLIVNEKNWLERVAEYLGLEKGYSYRIEKIGGYGIDKLVNVARKYVFTSGEKVCEVVVKRFKDPRNIKWAVLALATLADIRFEVLPLKRMANEYRMILEFRKLGFNVPKVHAIDLDRIQLITGYIVGENVGKLLKDGELEHLIKVGEEIGKLHSMGYVLGDAKPDNMIVSGDRIYFTDLEQAKVNGDRMWDIIEFLNYSVAFSFDTENAWKIANLFSKGYLKYGEVKDLKRVKDTKYSLIFKPLIPPQVSKSIISGIDESIGEATA
;
A
#
# COMPACT_ATOMS: atom_id res chain seq x y z
N LYS A 1 -42.54 -5.11 -21.01
CA LYS A 1 -41.07 -5.29 -21.00
C LYS A 1 -40.70 -6.04 -19.72
N THR A 2 -39.74 -6.98 -19.77
CA THR A 2 -39.37 -7.82 -18.61
C THR A 2 -39.03 -7.01 -17.35
N TYR A 3 -38.47 -5.80 -17.49
CA TYR A 3 -38.14 -4.94 -16.35
C TYR A 3 -38.88 -3.60 -16.36
N GLY A 4 -40.05 -3.51 -16.99
CA GLY A 4 -40.83 -2.27 -17.07
C GLY A 4 -42.32 -2.46 -16.77
N GLY A 5 -42.99 -1.40 -16.33
CA GLY A 5 -44.41 -1.41 -15.97
C GLY A 5 -44.69 -2.13 -14.64
N THR A 6 -45.91 -2.64 -14.48
CA THR A 6 -46.43 -3.22 -13.21
C THR A 6 -45.74 -4.51 -12.76
N VAL A 7 -44.98 -5.18 -13.64
CA VAL A 7 -44.25 -6.42 -13.34
C VAL A 7 -42.77 -6.18 -12.96
N ARG A 8 -42.32 -4.91 -12.94
CA ARG A 8 -40.93 -4.54 -12.71
C ARG A 8 -40.39 -5.09 -11.39
N ASP A 9 -41.06 -4.79 -10.29
CA ASP A 9 -40.53 -5.11 -8.96
C ASP A 9 -40.43 -6.61 -8.74
N LYS A 10 -41.46 -7.35 -9.17
CA LYS A 10 -41.47 -8.82 -9.13
C LYS A 10 -40.33 -9.44 -9.95
N ASN A 11 -40.04 -8.89 -11.12
CA ASN A 11 -38.98 -9.41 -11.99
C ASN A 11 -37.58 -9.03 -11.50
N ILE A 12 -37.41 -7.84 -10.90
CA ILE A 12 -36.18 -7.47 -10.21
C ILE A 12 -35.94 -8.40 -9.03
N GLU A 13 -36.95 -8.64 -8.19
CA GLU A 13 -36.84 -9.53 -7.03
C GLU A 13 -36.51 -10.97 -7.44
N TYR A 14 -37.16 -11.48 -8.49
CA TYR A 14 -36.86 -12.80 -9.04
C TYR A 14 -35.39 -12.91 -9.49
N SER A 15 -34.90 -11.92 -10.24
CA SER A 15 -33.51 -11.89 -10.71
C SER A 15 -32.51 -11.76 -9.56
N LEU A 16 -32.76 -10.88 -8.60
CA LEU A 16 -31.93 -10.71 -7.40
C LEU A 16 -31.84 -12.01 -6.58
N ASN A 17 -32.95 -12.75 -6.45
CA ASN A 17 -32.93 -14.05 -5.78
C ASN A 17 -32.05 -15.08 -6.52
N GLY A 18 -32.03 -15.05 -7.85
CA GLY A 18 -31.09 -15.83 -8.65
C GLY A 18 -29.63 -15.45 -8.38
N PHE A 19 -29.32 -14.15 -8.42
CA PHE A 19 -27.97 -13.65 -8.14
C PHE A 19 -27.51 -13.96 -6.70
N ARG A 20 -28.39 -13.81 -5.70
CA ARG A 20 -28.09 -14.18 -4.31
C ARG A 20 -27.78 -15.66 -4.15
N LYS A 21 -28.50 -16.55 -4.86
CA LYS A 21 -28.21 -17.99 -4.84
C LYS A 21 -26.83 -18.28 -5.44
N ALA A 22 -26.53 -17.72 -6.61
CA ALA A 22 -25.22 -17.87 -7.24
C ALA A 22 -24.08 -17.29 -6.37
N ALA A 23 -24.31 -16.13 -5.75
CA ALA A 23 -23.36 -15.50 -4.82
C ALA A 23 -23.08 -16.38 -3.59
N ASN A 24 -24.12 -17.01 -3.03
CA ASN A 24 -23.97 -17.95 -1.92
C ASN A 24 -23.22 -19.22 -2.34
N GLU A 25 -23.49 -19.77 -3.53
CA GLU A 25 -22.74 -20.89 -4.08
C GLU A 25 -21.25 -20.54 -4.24
N LEU A 26 -20.96 -19.39 -4.84
CA LEU A 26 -19.59 -18.88 -4.98
C LEU A 26 -18.88 -18.72 -3.64
N SER A 27 -19.56 -18.17 -2.63
CA SER A 27 -19.00 -17.98 -1.29
C SER A 27 -18.74 -19.31 -0.57
N ARG A 28 -19.58 -20.33 -0.78
CA ARG A 28 -19.36 -21.68 -0.22
C ARG A 28 -18.19 -22.40 -0.88
N GLU A 29 -18.03 -22.22 -2.19
CA GLU A 29 -16.98 -22.88 -2.96
C GLU A 29 -15.63 -22.16 -2.87
N ASN A 30 -15.62 -20.87 -2.51
CA ASN A 30 -14.43 -20.04 -2.51
C ASN A 30 -14.30 -19.24 -1.22
N SER A 31 -13.32 -19.61 -0.39
CA SER A 31 -13.01 -18.89 0.86
C SER A 31 -12.59 -17.43 0.66
N CYS A 32 -12.28 -17.02 -0.58
CA CYS A 32 -11.93 -15.64 -0.91
C CYS A 32 -13.14 -14.76 -1.28
N ILE A 33 -14.34 -15.33 -1.36
CA ILE A 33 -15.58 -14.61 -1.67
C ILE A 33 -16.52 -14.73 -0.46
N VAL A 34 -16.93 -13.59 0.10
CA VAL A 34 -17.88 -13.55 1.21
C VAL A 34 -19.08 -12.72 0.80
N LEU A 35 -20.28 -13.30 0.90
CA LEU A 35 -21.52 -12.56 0.76
C LEU A 35 -21.97 -12.05 2.14
N GLN A 36 -22.10 -10.74 2.29
CA GLN A 36 -22.58 -10.10 3.51
C GLN A 36 -23.45 -8.89 3.14
N ASP A 37 -24.67 -8.83 3.66
CA ASP A 37 -25.60 -7.70 3.46
C ASP A 37 -25.80 -7.32 1.97
N ASP A 38 -26.02 -8.34 1.12
CA ASP A 38 -26.12 -8.21 -0.34
C ASP A 38 -24.85 -7.66 -1.05
N LEU A 39 -23.72 -7.53 -0.35
CA LEU A 39 -22.42 -7.18 -0.91
C LEU A 39 -21.51 -8.41 -1.03
N LEU A 40 -20.81 -8.48 -2.16
CA LEU A 40 -19.77 -9.48 -2.41
C LEU A 40 -18.39 -8.89 -2.08
N TRP A 41 -17.78 -9.42 -1.04
CA TRP A 41 -16.40 -9.12 -0.66
C TRP A 41 -15.45 -10.11 -1.33
N VAL A 42 -14.41 -9.59 -2.00
CA VAL A 42 -13.38 -10.41 -2.65
C VAL A 42 -12.04 -10.09 -2.00
N SER A 43 -11.46 -11.06 -1.29
CA SER A 43 -10.24 -10.87 -0.48
C SER A 43 -8.93 -11.25 -1.21
N ASP A 44 -8.99 -12.20 -2.15
CA ASP A 44 -7.83 -12.58 -2.98
C ASP A 44 -8.25 -12.87 -4.44
N PRO A 45 -7.94 -11.95 -5.37
CA PRO A 45 -8.21 -12.17 -6.79
C PRO A 45 -7.33 -13.26 -7.42
N ASN A 46 -6.20 -13.66 -6.83
CA ASN A 46 -5.40 -14.77 -7.38
C ASN A 46 -6.09 -16.12 -7.21
N SER A 47 -6.88 -16.26 -6.15
CA SER A 47 -7.76 -17.41 -5.95
C SER A 47 -8.95 -17.41 -6.94
N PHE A 48 -9.30 -16.26 -7.52
CA PHE A 48 -10.35 -16.15 -8.55
C PHE A 48 -9.98 -16.92 -9.84
N ASN A 49 -8.70 -16.97 -10.20
CA ASN A 49 -8.20 -17.77 -11.34
C ASN A 49 -8.31 -19.29 -11.11
N ARG A 50 -8.54 -19.74 -9.88
CA ARG A 50 -8.80 -21.14 -9.52
C ARG A 50 -10.29 -21.52 -9.58
N MET A 51 -11.11 -20.77 -10.34
CA MET A 51 -12.48 -21.15 -10.66
C MET A 51 -12.55 -22.47 -11.45
N GLY A 52 -12.60 -23.58 -10.72
CA GLY A 52 -13.06 -24.87 -11.18
C GLY A 52 -14.55 -24.84 -11.48
N LYS A 53 -14.93 -25.29 -12.69
CA LYS A 53 -16.27 -25.77 -13.09
C LYS A 53 -17.50 -25.00 -12.56
N ILE A 54 -17.67 -23.73 -12.93
CA ILE A 54 -19.04 -23.18 -13.00
C ILE A 54 -19.73 -23.82 -14.21
N LYS A 55 -20.84 -24.55 -13.99
CA LYS A 55 -21.61 -25.28 -15.02
C LYS A 55 -22.13 -24.34 -16.12
N ALA A 56 -22.00 -24.79 -17.37
CA ALA A 56 -22.57 -24.41 -18.68
C ALA A 56 -23.36 -23.10 -18.88
N ILE A 57 -24.22 -22.67 -17.95
CA ILE A 57 -25.01 -21.42 -18.07
C ILE A 57 -24.11 -20.18 -17.95
N VAL A 58 -22.90 -20.34 -17.42
CA VAL A 58 -21.96 -19.24 -17.15
C VAL A 58 -20.82 -19.19 -18.19
N GLU A 59 -20.76 -20.01 -19.24
CA GLU A 59 -19.61 -19.97 -20.17
C GLU A 59 -19.46 -18.65 -20.94
N GLU A 60 -20.56 -18.02 -21.35
CA GLU A 60 -20.57 -16.70 -22.00
C GLU A 60 -20.21 -15.59 -21.02
N THR A 61 -20.84 -15.59 -19.85
CA THR A 61 -20.55 -14.64 -18.75
C THR A 61 -19.14 -14.82 -18.19
N LYS A 62 -18.62 -16.05 -18.17
CA LYS A 62 -17.25 -16.38 -17.77
C LYS A 62 -16.26 -15.80 -18.76
N ARG A 63 -16.49 -15.87 -20.07
CA ARG A 63 -15.61 -15.23 -21.06
C ARG A 63 -15.54 -13.72 -20.84
N ASP A 64 -16.69 -13.07 -20.62
CA ASP A 64 -16.75 -11.63 -20.38
C ASP A 64 -16.08 -11.24 -19.04
N ILE A 65 -16.42 -11.91 -17.93
CA ILE A 65 -15.80 -11.69 -16.62
C ILE A 65 -14.29 -11.99 -16.67
N THR A 66 -13.88 -13.08 -17.32
CA THR A 66 -12.47 -13.45 -17.44
C THR A 66 -11.71 -12.46 -18.31
N SER A 67 -12.33 -11.94 -19.37
CA SER A 67 -11.75 -10.87 -20.20
C SER A 67 -11.55 -9.61 -19.36
N TYR A 68 -12.56 -9.15 -18.62
CA TYR A 68 -12.43 -8.01 -17.72
C TYR A 68 -11.38 -8.21 -16.63
N ALA A 69 -11.38 -9.37 -15.97
CA ALA A 69 -10.37 -9.73 -14.98
C ALA A 69 -8.95 -9.77 -15.58
N THR A 70 -8.79 -10.28 -16.80
CA THR A 70 -7.52 -10.31 -17.53
C THR A 70 -7.05 -8.91 -17.91
N HIS A 71 -7.96 -8.01 -18.28
CA HIS A 71 -7.66 -6.61 -18.59
C HIS A 71 -7.21 -5.82 -17.36
N ILE A 72 -7.87 -6.02 -16.21
CA ILE A 72 -7.44 -5.47 -14.90
C ILE A 72 -6.07 -6.04 -14.53
N TYR A 73 -5.91 -7.36 -14.62
CA TYR A 73 -4.71 -8.10 -14.23
C TYR A 73 -3.48 -7.68 -15.03
N CYS A 74 -3.62 -7.56 -16.36
CA CYS A 74 -2.52 -7.15 -17.23
C CYS A 74 -2.12 -5.67 -17.01
N GLY A 75 -2.87 -4.90 -16.21
CA GLY A 75 -2.66 -3.46 -16.03
C GLY A 75 -2.76 -2.66 -17.33
N ARG A 76 -3.28 -3.27 -18.41
CA ARG A 76 -3.37 -2.68 -19.75
C ARG A 76 -4.52 -1.69 -19.87
N VAL A 77 -5.54 -1.85 -19.02
CA VAL A 77 -6.80 -1.11 -19.09
C VAL A 77 -7.25 -0.80 -17.65
N GLY A 78 -7.52 0.48 -17.35
CA GLY A 78 -7.99 0.89 -16.02
C GLY A 78 -9.41 0.40 -15.72
N VAL A 79 -9.75 0.26 -14.43
CA VAL A 79 -11.09 -0.13 -13.97
C VAL A 79 -12.18 0.80 -14.54
N SER A 80 -11.87 2.09 -14.72
CA SER A 80 -12.73 3.06 -15.38
C SER A 80 -13.15 2.66 -16.80
N ILE A 81 -12.21 2.17 -17.61
CA ILE A 81 -12.47 1.75 -19.00
C ILE A 81 -13.39 0.52 -19.03
N ILE A 82 -13.26 -0.39 -18.07
CA ILE A 82 -14.15 -1.54 -17.95
C ILE A 82 -15.57 -1.11 -17.61
N LEU A 83 -15.70 -0.14 -16.69
CA LEU A 83 -17.00 0.43 -16.35
C LEU A 83 -17.60 1.20 -17.53
N GLU A 84 -16.79 1.89 -18.33
CA GLU A 84 -17.23 2.53 -19.58
C GLU A 84 -17.65 1.50 -20.64
N GLU A 85 -16.93 0.39 -20.77
CA GLU A 85 -17.29 -0.68 -21.70
C GLU A 85 -18.60 -1.35 -21.27
N LEU A 86 -18.77 -1.62 -19.97
CA LEU A 86 -19.99 -2.17 -19.39
C LEU A 86 -21.17 -1.22 -19.59
N LYS A 87 -20.97 0.08 -19.33
CA LYS A 87 -21.96 1.13 -19.61
C LYS A 87 -22.32 1.16 -21.10
N SER A 88 -21.33 1.12 -21.99
CA SER A 88 -21.54 1.07 -23.44
C SER A 88 -22.30 -0.18 -23.88
N LYS A 89 -22.03 -1.35 -23.28
CA LYS A 89 -22.80 -2.58 -23.53
C LYS A 89 -24.26 -2.41 -23.09
N ILE A 90 -24.50 -1.80 -21.93
CA ILE A 90 -25.86 -1.50 -21.43
C ILE A 90 -26.60 -0.55 -22.38
N GLU A 91 -25.96 0.54 -22.79
CA GLU A 91 -26.54 1.55 -23.69
C GLU A 91 -26.84 0.99 -25.09
N ARG A 92 -25.95 0.14 -25.64
CA ARG A 92 -26.11 -0.49 -26.96
C ARG A 92 -27.31 -1.43 -27.06
N HIS A 93 -27.80 -1.98 -25.95
CA HIS A 93 -28.97 -2.87 -25.97
C HIS A 93 -30.31 -2.12 -26.17
N GLY A 94 -30.30 -0.78 -26.22
CA GLY A 94 -31.16 0.12 -27.04
C GLY A 94 -32.69 0.06 -26.97
N LYS A 95 -33.30 -1.02 -26.48
CA LYS A 95 -34.76 -1.23 -26.39
C LYS A 95 -35.28 -1.18 -24.96
N ILE A 96 -34.40 -1.12 -23.96
CA ILE A 96 -34.74 -1.07 -22.53
C ILE A 96 -33.97 0.12 -21.97
N GLU A 97 -34.66 1.12 -21.42
CA GLU A 97 -33.99 2.13 -20.61
C GLU A 97 -33.29 1.41 -19.46
N PRO A 98 -31.97 1.56 -19.31
CA PRO A 98 -31.27 0.99 -18.16
C PRO A 98 -31.93 1.51 -16.89
N LEU A 99 -32.10 0.62 -15.89
CA LEU A 99 -32.42 1.05 -14.54
C LEU A 99 -31.46 2.19 -14.18
N GLU A 100 -31.97 3.29 -13.63
CA GLU A 100 -31.17 4.51 -13.33
C GLU A 100 -29.89 4.15 -12.57
N ASP A 101 -30.08 3.28 -11.58
CA ASP A 101 -29.11 2.51 -10.81
C ASP A 101 -27.95 1.91 -11.62
N LEU A 102 -28.23 1.26 -12.77
CA LEU A 102 -27.23 0.59 -13.60
C LEU A 102 -26.50 1.52 -14.59
N LYS A 103 -26.92 2.80 -14.70
CA LYS A 103 -26.20 3.79 -15.52
C LYS A 103 -24.86 4.19 -14.90
N HIS A 104 -24.68 3.95 -13.60
CA HIS A 104 -23.52 4.32 -12.82
C HIS A 104 -22.92 3.12 -12.07
N PRO A 105 -22.39 2.09 -12.78
CA PRO A 105 -21.93 0.85 -12.15
C PRO A 105 -20.81 1.05 -11.10
N SER A 106 -20.09 2.18 -11.14
CA SER A 106 -19.09 2.55 -10.12
C SER A 106 -19.67 2.76 -8.72
N THR A 107 -20.95 3.09 -8.59
CA THR A 107 -21.59 3.36 -7.28
C THR A 107 -21.71 2.09 -6.42
N TYR A 108 -21.65 0.91 -7.04
CA TYR A 108 -21.68 -0.39 -6.38
C TYR A 108 -20.30 -0.88 -5.93
N LEU A 109 -19.22 -0.20 -6.34
CA LEU A 109 -17.88 -0.55 -5.91
C LEU A 109 -17.57 0.13 -4.58
N ASN A 110 -17.05 -0.67 -3.64
CA ASN A 110 -16.63 -0.17 -2.35
C ASN A 110 -15.31 -0.81 -1.92
N VAL A 111 -14.67 -0.20 -0.93
CA VAL A 111 -13.42 -0.68 -0.35
C VAL A 111 -13.55 -0.71 1.17
N PRO A 112 -12.81 -1.60 1.87
CA PRO A 112 -12.93 -1.74 3.33
C PRO A 112 -12.69 -0.44 4.11
N GLU A 113 -11.85 0.44 3.59
CA GLU A 113 -11.52 1.73 4.20
C GLU A 113 -11.29 2.80 3.15
N GLY A 114 -11.86 3.98 3.37
CA GLY A 114 -11.75 5.14 2.51
C GLY A 114 -12.83 5.21 1.43
N LYS A 115 -12.95 6.37 0.78
CA LYS A 115 -13.85 6.57 -0.35
C LYS A 115 -13.21 6.08 -1.65
N LEU A 116 -13.88 5.19 -2.36
CA LEU A 116 -13.50 4.84 -3.73
C LEU A 116 -14.01 5.91 -4.71
N ILE A 117 -13.11 6.43 -5.55
CA ILE A 117 -13.37 7.46 -6.56
C ILE A 117 -13.09 6.83 -7.94
N VAL A 118 -14.13 6.77 -8.77
CA VAL A 118 -14.07 6.20 -10.13
C VAL A 118 -14.96 6.99 -11.06
N ASN A 119 -14.44 7.33 -12.25
CA ASN A 119 -15.11 8.15 -13.26
C ASN A 119 -15.54 9.53 -12.73
N GLU A 120 -14.74 10.13 -11.85
CA GLU A 120 -15.05 11.39 -11.19
C GLU A 120 -14.04 12.48 -11.53
N LYS A 121 -14.53 13.55 -12.16
CA LYS A 121 -13.68 14.68 -12.57
C LYS A 121 -13.20 15.48 -11.37
N ASN A 122 -14.06 15.71 -10.38
CA ASN A 122 -13.74 16.50 -9.20
C ASN A 122 -13.43 15.62 -7.97
N TRP A 123 -12.31 14.89 -8.04
CA TRP A 123 -11.89 14.01 -6.94
C TRP A 123 -11.65 14.76 -5.62
N LEU A 124 -11.21 16.02 -5.67
CA LEU A 124 -10.99 16.85 -4.47
C LEU A 124 -12.28 17.09 -3.70
N GLU A 125 -13.38 17.34 -4.40
CA GLU A 125 -14.70 17.50 -3.80
C GLU A 125 -15.14 16.20 -3.12
N ARG A 126 -14.93 15.05 -3.76
CA ARG A 126 -15.22 13.73 -3.15
C ARG A 126 -14.41 13.46 -1.89
N VAL A 127 -13.14 13.86 -1.87
CA VAL A 127 -12.30 13.77 -0.68
C VAL A 127 -12.81 14.72 0.41
N ALA A 128 -13.14 15.97 0.06
CA ALA A 128 -13.67 16.95 1.01
C ALA A 128 -15.01 16.51 1.62
N GLU A 129 -15.92 15.96 0.80
CA GLU A 129 -17.18 15.34 1.24
C GLU A 129 -16.92 14.21 2.24
N TYR A 130 -15.97 13.30 1.94
CA TYR A 130 -15.62 12.20 2.85
C TYR A 130 -14.99 12.68 4.17
N LEU A 131 -14.25 13.79 4.13
CA LEU A 131 -13.71 14.45 5.32
C LEU A 131 -14.79 15.22 6.12
N GLY A 132 -16.02 15.29 5.61
CA GLY A 132 -17.13 16.02 6.22
C GLY A 132 -16.90 17.52 6.21
N LEU A 133 -16.39 18.07 5.11
CA LEU A 133 -16.21 19.51 4.91
C LEU A 133 -17.43 20.10 4.19
N GLU A 134 -17.83 21.31 4.60
CA GLU A 134 -18.96 22.01 3.98
C GLU A 134 -18.60 22.60 2.61
N LYS A 135 -19.62 22.94 1.83
CA LYS A 135 -19.44 23.66 0.56
C LYS A 135 -18.76 25.01 0.84
N GLY A 136 -17.76 25.35 0.02
CA GLY A 136 -16.93 26.56 0.22
C GLY A 136 -15.59 26.31 0.93
N TYR A 137 -15.17 25.05 1.11
CA TYR A 137 -13.83 24.74 1.57
C TYR A 137 -12.75 25.33 0.65
N SER A 138 -11.61 25.69 1.24
CA SER A 138 -10.38 26.00 0.50
C SER A 138 -9.35 24.89 0.73
N TYR A 139 -8.36 24.79 -0.15
CA TYR A 139 -7.23 23.91 0.06
C TYR A 139 -5.93 24.55 -0.41
N ARG A 140 -4.84 24.19 0.26
CA ARG A 140 -3.48 24.49 -0.20
C ARG A 140 -2.66 23.22 -0.28
N ILE A 141 -1.65 23.23 -1.16
CA ILE A 141 -0.78 22.10 -1.40
C ILE A 141 0.62 22.44 -0.86
N GLU A 142 1.10 21.62 0.05
CA GLU A 142 2.43 21.72 0.63
C GLU A 142 3.27 20.53 0.17
N LYS A 143 4.56 20.76 -0.09
CA LYS A 143 5.51 19.66 -0.27
C LYS A 143 5.75 19.04 1.10
N ILE A 144 5.78 17.72 1.15
CA ILE A 144 6.09 16.97 2.37
C ILE A 144 7.22 16.01 2.12
N GLY A 145 7.96 15.73 3.19
CA GLY A 145 8.94 14.66 3.23
C GLY A 145 10.04 14.73 2.19
N GLY A 146 10.91 13.73 2.25
CA GLY A 146 12.09 13.58 1.41
C GLY A 146 13.24 14.45 1.91
N TYR A 147 14.35 13.80 2.24
CA TYR A 147 15.62 14.45 2.49
C TYR A 147 16.67 13.92 1.51
N GLY A 148 17.63 14.76 1.12
CA GLY A 148 18.66 14.37 0.15
C GLY A 148 18.06 13.97 -1.20
N ILE A 149 18.40 12.78 -1.69
CA ILE A 149 17.93 12.26 -2.98
C ILE A 149 16.41 12.03 -2.97
N ASP A 150 15.83 11.65 -1.82
CA ASP A 150 14.38 11.39 -1.71
C ASP A 150 13.54 12.66 -1.85
N LYS A 151 14.07 13.84 -1.51
CA LYS A 151 13.41 15.14 -1.76
C LYS A 151 13.17 15.41 -3.25
N LEU A 152 14.01 14.85 -4.12
CA LEU A 152 13.96 15.05 -5.57
C LEU A 152 12.97 14.11 -6.26
N VAL A 153 12.70 12.95 -5.64
CA VAL A 153 11.83 11.90 -6.20
C VAL A 153 10.49 11.76 -5.47
N ASN A 154 10.30 12.43 -4.32
CA ASN A 154 9.06 12.34 -3.56
C ASN A 154 7.86 12.92 -4.34
N VAL A 155 6.88 12.07 -4.59
CA VAL A 155 5.64 12.41 -5.30
C VAL A 155 4.48 12.72 -4.37
N ALA A 156 4.65 12.43 -3.07
CA ALA A 156 3.62 12.66 -2.07
C ALA A 156 3.51 14.16 -1.79
N ARG A 157 2.28 14.66 -1.70
CA ARG A 157 1.99 16.06 -1.39
C ARG A 157 0.98 16.12 -0.25
N LYS A 158 1.16 17.06 0.67
CA LYS A 158 0.15 17.35 1.69
C LYS A 158 -0.86 18.33 1.13
N TYR A 159 -2.12 18.00 1.28
CA TYR A 159 -3.25 18.87 1.01
C TYR A 159 -3.83 19.26 2.37
N VAL A 160 -3.87 20.56 2.62
CA VAL A 160 -4.48 21.13 3.82
C VAL A 160 -5.80 21.74 3.40
N PHE A 161 -6.90 21.08 3.78
CA PHE A 161 -8.26 21.55 3.56
C PHE A 161 -8.70 22.40 4.75
N THR A 162 -9.40 23.50 4.48
CA THR A 162 -9.94 24.40 5.51
C THR A 162 -11.40 24.74 5.20
N SER A 163 -12.28 24.54 6.18
CA SER A 163 -13.71 24.87 6.11
C SER A 163 -14.13 25.45 7.47
N GLY A 164 -14.32 26.77 7.54
CA GLY A 164 -14.46 27.47 8.82
C GLY A 164 -13.24 27.24 9.71
N GLU A 165 -13.48 26.76 10.94
CA GLU A 165 -12.42 26.40 11.90
C GLU A 165 -11.84 24.99 11.68
N LYS A 166 -12.49 24.17 10.85
CA LYS A 166 -12.07 22.78 10.61
C LYS A 166 -10.91 22.73 9.63
N VAL A 167 -9.79 22.16 10.08
CA VAL A 167 -8.61 21.87 9.26
C VAL A 167 -8.47 20.36 9.11
N CYS A 168 -8.31 19.89 7.88
CA CYS A 168 -8.06 18.47 7.58
C CYS A 168 -6.82 18.36 6.71
N GLU A 169 -5.83 17.61 7.17
CA GLU A 169 -4.57 17.39 6.47
C GLU A 169 -4.50 15.96 5.93
N VAL A 170 -4.30 15.83 4.61
CA VAL A 170 -4.15 14.54 3.95
C VAL A 170 -2.90 14.51 3.09
N VAL A 171 -2.36 13.32 2.90
CA VAL A 171 -1.27 13.04 1.96
C VAL A 171 -1.87 12.43 0.71
N VAL A 172 -1.49 12.95 -0.45
CA VAL A 172 -1.87 12.42 -1.75
C VAL A 172 -0.62 11.90 -2.45
N LYS A 173 -0.56 10.57 -2.62
CA LYS A 173 0.51 9.88 -3.33
C LYS A 173 0.01 9.44 -4.71
N ARG A 174 0.64 9.94 -5.78
CA ARG A 174 0.30 9.62 -7.17
C ARG A 174 1.28 8.60 -7.75
N PHE A 175 0.81 7.45 -8.19
CA PHE A 175 1.68 6.33 -8.58
C PHE A 175 2.08 6.34 -10.06
N LYS A 176 1.31 7.02 -10.93
CA LYS A 176 1.64 7.18 -12.37
C LYS A 176 2.90 8.00 -12.64
N ASP A 177 3.44 8.67 -11.62
CA ASP A 177 4.60 9.56 -11.79
C ASP A 177 5.88 8.74 -12.05
N PRO A 178 6.58 8.94 -13.17
CA PRO A 178 7.81 8.20 -13.49
C PRO A 178 8.93 8.36 -12.44
N ARG A 179 8.91 9.45 -11.64
CA ARG A 179 9.88 9.69 -10.56
C ARG A 179 9.73 8.73 -9.39
N ASN A 180 8.58 8.06 -9.28
CA ASN A 180 8.36 6.98 -8.31
C ASN A 180 9.19 5.74 -8.55
N ILE A 181 9.78 5.60 -9.74
CA ILE A 181 10.73 4.54 -9.98
C ILE A 181 12.01 4.98 -9.29
N LYS A 182 12.20 4.53 -8.04
CA LYS A 182 13.43 4.74 -7.28
C LYS A 182 14.54 4.04 -8.09
N TRP A 183 15.29 4.78 -8.91
CA TRP A 183 16.35 4.22 -9.77
C TRP A 183 17.39 3.41 -8.97
N ALA A 184 17.61 3.80 -7.70
CA ALA A 184 18.38 3.02 -6.75
C ALA A 184 17.78 1.61 -6.59
N VAL A 185 16.50 1.48 -6.23
CA VAL A 185 15.78 0.20 -6.06
C VAL A 185 15.85 -0.67 -7.32
N LEU A 186 15.68 -0.08 -8.52
CA LEU A 186 15.82 -0.82 -9.77
C LEU A 186 17.25 -1.33 -9.98
N ALA A 187 18.26 -0.52 -9.69
CA ALA A 187 19.66 -0.95 -9.73
C ALA A 187 19.95 -2.06 -8.70
N LEU A 188 19.31 -2.02 -7.52
CA LEU A 188 19.45 -3.08 -6.50
C LEU A 188 18.77 -4.38 -6.94
N ALA A 189 17.60 -4.28 -7.58
CA ALA A 189 16.84 -5.38 -8.16
C ALA A 189 17.57 -6.13 -9.27
N THR A 190 18.46 -5.44 -9.98
CA THR A 190 19.27 -6.04 -11.04
C THR A 190 20.52 -6.75 -10.53
N LEU A 191 21.01 -6.37 -9.34
CA LEU A 191 22.24 -6.91 -8.75
C LEU A 191 21.96 -8.03 -7.72
N ALA A 192 20.75 -8.08 -7.16
CA ALA A 192 20.26 -9.14 -6.29
C ALA A 192 19.01 -9.78 -6.92
N ASP A 193 18.67 -11.04 -6.60
CA ASP A 193 17.43 -11.71 -7.04
C ASP A 193 16.17 -11.14 -6.32
N ILE A 194 16.15 -9.82 -6.07
CA ILE A 194 15.09 -9.10 -5.37
C ILE A 194 14.18 -8.50 -6.43
N ARG A 195 12.97 -9.05 -6.55
CA ARG A 195 11.95 -8.56 -7.49
C ARG A 195 11.08 -7.50 -6.81
N PHE A 196 11.04 -6.31 -7.39
CA PHE A 196 10.15 -5.21 -7.00
C PHE A 196 8.98 -5.07 -7.96
N GLU A 197 7.83 -4.61 -7.45
CA GLU A 197 6.66 -4.36 -8.28
C GLU A 197 6.74 -2.95 -8.87
N VAL A 198 6.70 -2.84 -10.21
CA VAL A 198 6.92 -1.57 -10.92
C VAL A 198 5.64 -0.94 -11.47
N LEU A 199 4.54 -1.71 -11.58
CA LEU A 199 3.30 -1.24 -12.16
C LEU A 199 2.56 -0.30 -11.18
N PRO A 200 2.22 0.95 -11.58
CA PRO A 200 1.59 1.94 -10.69
C PRO A 200 0.36 1.45 -9.94
N LEU A 201 -0.57 0.78 -10.65
CA LEU A 201 -1.79 0.27 -10.04
C LEU A 201 -1.50 -0.80 -9.00
N LYS A 202 -0.56 -1.71 -9.27
CA LYS A 202 -0.20 -2.78 -8.34
C LYS A 202 0.53 -2.24 -7.12
N ARG A 203 1.42 -1.26 -7.29
CA ARG A 203 2.08 -0.56 -6.17
C ARG A 203 1.06 0.11 -5.25
N MET A 204 0.12 0.87 -5.82
CA MET A 204 -0.97 1.50 -5.07
C MET A 204 -1.85 0.47 -4.35
N ALA A 205 -2.25 -0.59 -5.05
CA ALA A 205 -3.06 -1.66 -4.48
C ALA A 205 -2.30 -2.39 -3.36
N ASN A 206 -0.99 -2.59 -3.51
CA ASN A 206 -0.16 -3.22 -2.50
C ASN A 206 -0.03 -2.33 -1.26
N GLU A 207 0.23 -1.03 -1.43
CA GLU A 207 0.29 -0.08 -0.32
C GLU A 207 -1.05 -0.01 0.43
N TYR A 208 -2.17 0.08 -0.29
CA TYR A 208 -3.51 0.03 0.32
C TYR A 208 -3.72 -1.25 1.13
N ARG A 209 -3.44 -2.41 0.54
CA ARG A 209 -3.59 -3.71 1.19
C ARG A 209 -2.71 -3.82 2.43
N MET A 210 -1.44 -3.41 2.35
CA MET A 210 -0.49 -3.51 3.45
C MET A 210 -0.81 -2.53 4.57
N ILE A 211 -1.35 -1.34 4.28
CA ILE A 211 -1.92 -0.44 5.31
C ILE A 211 -3.02 -1.16 6.09
N LEU A 212 -3.98 -1.79 5.42
CA LEU A 212 -5.06 -2.49 6.11
C LEU A 212 -4.56 -3.65 6.95
N GLU A 213 -3.66 -4.47 6.41
CA GLU A 213 -3.11 -5.62 7.12
C GLU A 213 -2.26 -5.19 8.33
N PHE A 214 -1.39 -4.20 8.18
CA PHE A 214 -0.55 -3.72 9.28
C PHE A 214 -1.38 -3.08 10.38
N ARG A 215 -2.44 -2.35 10.03
CA ARG A 215 -3.41 -1.83 11.02
C ARG A 215 -4.07 -2.94 11.81
N LYS A 216 -4.52 -4.02 11.15
CA LYS A 216 -5.13 -5.19 11.82
C LYS A 216 -4.15 -5.86 12.80
N LEU A 217 -2.86 -5.89 12.46
CA LEU A 217 -1.80 -6.42 13.30
C LEU A 217 -1.37 -5.47 14.44
N GLY A 218 -1.94 -4.26 14.51
CA GLY A 218 -1.68 -3.29 15.57
C GLY A 218 -0.54 -2.32 15.29
N PHE A 219 0.02 -2.31 14.08
CA PHE A 219 1.04 -1.32 13.69
C PHE A 219 0.41 0.03 13.36
N ASN A 220 1.16 1.11 13.62
CA ASN A 220 0.72 2.44 13.25
C ASN A 220 0.98 2.69 11.77
N VAL A 221 -0.08 3.01 11.03
CA VAL A 221 -0.06 3.28 9.60
C VAL A 221 -1.09 4.36 9.25
N PRO A 222 -0.88 5.15 8.19
CA PRO A 222 -1.80 6.22 7.80
C PRO A 222 -3.23 5.73 7.57
N LYS A 223 -4.23 6.43 8.12
CA LYS A 223 -5.65 6.19 7.81
C LYS A 223 -5.90 6.42 6.32
N VAL A 224 -6.62 5.52 5.65
CA VAL A 224 -7.00 5.74 4.25
C VAL A 224 -8.25 6.60 4.19
N HIS A 225 -8.16 7.73 3.50
CA HIS A 225 -9.31 8.61 3.25
C HIS A 225 -9.96 8.34 1.91
N ALA A 226 -9.17 8.10 0.86
CA ALA A 226 -9.73 7.80 -0.45
C ALA A 226 -8.74 7.07 -1.37
N ILE A 227 -9.30 6.41 -2.37
CA ILE A 227 -8.58 5.77 -3.47
C ILE A 227 -9.19 6.31 -4.77
N ASP A 228 -8.36 6.87 -5.64
CA ASP A 228 -8.79 7.35 -6.95
C ASP A 228 -8.14 6.50 -8.04
N LEU A 229 -8.96 5.66 -8.67
CA LEU A 229 -8.53 4.71 -9.69
C LEU A 229 -8.26 5.38 -11.04
N ASP A 230 -8.92 6.51 -11.33
CA ASP A 230 -8.73 7.24 -12.59
C ASP A 230 -7.30 7.81 -12.66
N ARG A 231 -6.87 8.40 -11.54
CA ARG A 231 -5.56 9.04 -11.40
C ARG A 231 -4.49 8.10 -10.84
N ILE A 232 -4.89 6.92 -10.33
CA ILE A 232 -4.05 5.97 -9.59
C ILE A 232 -3.30 6.72 -8.47
N GLN A 233 -4.09 7.22 -7.53
CA GLN A 233 -3.59 7.91 -6.34
C GLN A 233 -4.25 7.39 -5.07
N LEU A 234 -3.45 7.31 -4.01
CA LEU A 234 -3.88 6.95 -2.66
C LEU A 234 -3.86 8.21 -1.80
N ILE A 235 -4.96 8.44 -1.08
CA ILE A 235 -5.14 9.58 -0.19
C ILE A 235 -5.21 9.06 1.24
N THR A 236 -4.23 9.42 2.05
CA THR A 236 -4.12 9.00 3.45
C THR A 236 -4.12 10.19 4.41
N GLY A 237 -4.36 9.97 5.69
CA GLY A 237 -4.24 11.01 6.71
C GLY A 237 -2.80 11.46 6.86
N TYR A 238 -2.58 12.76 7.02
CA TYR A 238 -1.26 13.28 7.36
C TYR A 238 -0.87 12.85 8.78
N ILE A 239 0.35 12.35 8.93
CA ILE A 239 0.90 11.99 10.23
C ILE A 239 1.74 13.19 10.70
N VAL A 240 1.32 13.82 11.78
CA VAL A 240 2.08 14.88 12.45
C VAL A 240 3.22 14.23 13.20
N GLY A 241 4.45 14.47 12.76
CA GLY A 241 5.64 13.83 13.32
C GLY A 241 6.90 14.13 12.51
N GLU A 242 8.02 13.60 12.98
CA GLU A 242 9.32 13.77 12.36
C GLU A 242 9.78 12.50 11.67
N ASN A 243 10.46 12.65 10.54
CA ASN A 243 10.94 11.54 9.75
C ASN A 243 12.19 10.92 10.40
N VAL A 244 12.24 9.58 10.53
CA VAL A 244 13.39 8.91 11.18
C VAL A 244 14.70 9.23 10.45
N GLY A 245 14.69 9.28 9.11
CA GLY A 245 15.87 9.66 8.32
C GLY A 245 16.38 11.08 8.60
N LYS A 246 15.48 12.02 8.92
CA LYS A 246 15.87 13.37 9.35
C LYS A 246 16.45 13.36 10.76
N LEU A 247 15.77 12.73 11.72
CA LEU A 247 16.21 12.63 13.12
C LEU A 247 17.64 12.06 13.22
N LEU A 248 17.93 10.99 12.47
CA LEU A 248 19.27 10.38 12.49
C LEU A 248 20.37 11.30 11.95
N LYS A 249 20.05 12.20 11.01
CA LYS A 249 21.01 13.18 10.47
C LYS A 249 21.25 14.33 11.44
N ASP A 250 20.21 14.69 12.19
CA ASP A 250 20.29 15.68 13.26
C ASP A 250 20.96 15.10 14.53
N GLY A 251 21.32 13.81 14.52
CA GLY A 251 22.02 13.12 15.61
C GLY A 251 21.09 12.59 16.70
N GLU A 252 19.78 12.59 16.46
CA GLU A 252 18.75 12.17 17.40
C GLU A 252 18.52 10.65 17.30
N LEU A 253 19.02 9.91 18.30
CA LEU A 253 19.05 8.43 18.30
C LEU A 253 18.02 7.79 19.25
N GLU A 254 17.25 8.59 19.99
CA GLU A 254 16.39 8.13 21.10
C GLU A 254 15.32 7.12 20.69
N HIS A 255 14.85 7.17 19.44
CA HIS A 255 13.81 6.28 18.93
C HIS A 255 14.34 5.00 18.28
N LEU A 256 15.66 4.80 18.18
CA LEU A 256 16.22 3.67 17.41
C LEU A 256 15.90 2.30 17.99
N ILE A 257 15.92 2.16 19.31
CA ILE A 257 15.48 0.93 19.97
C ILE A 257 14.03 0.65 19.58
N LYS A 258 13.17 1.67 19.62
CA LYS A 258 11.75 1.51 19.28
C LYS A 258 11.53 1.15 17.81
N VAL A 259 12.29 1.75 16.89
CA VAL A 259 12.28 1.39 15.47
C VAL A 259 12.69 -0.08 15.28
N GLY A 260 13.79 -0.50 15.93
CA GLY A 260 14.23 -1.89 15.94
C GLY A 260 13.13 -2.84 16.44
N GLU A 261 12.49 -2.51 17.57
CA GLU A 261 11.39 -3.31 18.13
C GLU A 261 10.25 -3.49 17.13
N GLU A 262 9.78 -2.42 16.48
CA GLU A 262 8.64 -2.48 15.57
C GLU A 262 8.96 -3.28 14.29
N ILE A 263 10.18 -3.15 13.74
CA ILE A 263 10.63 -4.00 12.61
C ILE A 263 10.76 -5.47 13.07
N GLY A 264 11.34 -5.72 14.25
CA GLY A 264 11.45 -7.07 14.81
C GLY A 264 10.09 -7.75 15.00
N LYS A 265 9.10 -7.02 15.53
CA LYS A 265 7.70 -7.50 15.64
C LYS A 265 7.13 -7.84 14.28
N LEU A 266 7.29 -6.95 13.30
CA LEU A 266 6.77 -7.16 11.94
C LEU A 266 7.35 -8.43 11.32
N HIS A 267 8.67 -8.62 11.44
CA HIS A 267 9.39 -9.79 10.96
C HIS A 267 8.94 -11.08 11.66
N SER A 268 8.71 -11.03 12.98
CA SER A 268 8.21 -12.18 13.76
C SER A 268 6.83 -12.66 13.27
N MET A 269 6.02 -11.75 12.71
CA MET A 269 4.71 -12.06 12.11
C MET A 269 4.81 -12.51 10.64
N GLY A 270 6.01 -12.63 10.08
CA GLY A 270 6.25 -13.09 8.72
C GLY A 270 6.13 -12.00 7.65
N TYR A 271 6.09 -10.72 8.02
CA TYR A 271 6.03 -9.60 7.10
C TYR A 271 7.38 -8.90 6.98
N VAL A 272 7.63 -8.28 5.83
CA VAL A 272 8.75 -7.34 5.60
C VAL A 272 8.21 -6.07 4.93
N LEU A 273 8.88 -4.95 5.15
CA LEU A 273 8.62 -3.64 4.55
C LEU A 273 9.08 -3.58 3.10
N GLY A 274 10.21 -4.23 2.75
CA GLY A 274 10.77 -4.25 1.41
C GLY A 274 11.43 -2.94 0.94
N ASP A 275 11.01 -1.80 1.48
CA ASP A 275 11.64 -0.48 1.38
C ASP A 275 11.77 0.09 2.81
N ALA A 276 12.64 -0.52 3.62
CA ALA A 276 12.76 -0.26 5.07
C ALA A 276 13.63 0.96 5.39
N LYS A 277 13.70 1.94 4.49
CA LYS A 277 14.49 3.15 4.71
C LYS A 277 13.98 3.92 5.92
N PRO A 278 14.87 4.60 6.66
CA PRO A 278 14.47 5.53 7.70
C PRO A 278 13.46 6.59 7.21
N ASP A 279 13.59 7.02 5.95
CA ASP A 279 12.69 8.01 5.33
C ASP A 279 11.23 7.52 5.15
N ASN A 280 10.96 6.23 5.27
CA ASN A 280 9.61 5.66 5.19
C ASN A 280 8.98 5.46 6.58
N MET A 281 9.61 5.99 7.64
CA MET A 281 9.15 5.88 9.02
C MET A 281 8.98 7.29 9.62
N ILE A 282 7.88 7.49 10.35
CA ILE A 282 7.58 8.75 11.03
C ILE A 282 7.45 8.49 12.53
N VAL A 283 8.17 9.26 13.32
CA VAL A 283 8.00 9.33 14.76
C VAL A 283 6.92 10.36 15.09
N SER A 284 5.89 9.94 15.80
CA SER A 284 4.84 10.82 16.32
C SER A 284 4.63 10.51 17.80
N GLY A 285 5.19 11.36 18.66
CA GLY A 285 5.29 11.07 20.10
C GLY A 285 6.14 9.81 20.35
N ASP A 286 5.56 8.81 21.01
CA ASP A 286 6.20 7.52 21.31
C ASP A 286 5.96 6.43 20.23
N ARG A 287 5.29 6.80 19.13
CA ARG A 287 4.84 5.86 18.10
C ARG A 287 5.69 5.96 16.84
N ILE A 288 5.99 4.79 16.27
CA ILE A 288 6.57 4.66 14.94
C ILE A 288 5.45 4.33 13.97
N TYR A 289 5.28 5.17 12.95
CA TYR A 289 4.38 4.95 11.83
C TYR A 289 5.16 4.45 10.62
N PHE A 290 4.69 3.35 10.03
CA PHE A 290 5.19 2.89 8.73
C PHE A 290 4.42 3.55 7.60
N THR A 291 5.15 4.06 6.62
CA THR A 291 4.63 4.69 5.40
C THR A 291 5.29 4.07 4.17
N ASP A 292 4.83 4.41 2.96
CA ASP A 292 5.39 3.91 1.70
C ASP A 292 5.43 2.36 1.61
N LEU A 293 4.31 1.70 1.93
CA LEU A 293 4.21 0.24 2.03
C LEU A 293 4.02 -0.49 0.68
N GLU A 294 4.33 0.16 -0.43
CA GLU A 294 4.12 -0.39 -1.76
C GLU A 294 5.01 -1.60 -2.10
N GLN A 295 6.12 -1.80 -1.38
CA GLN A 295 7.02 -2.95 -1.54
C GLN A 295 6.88 -3.98 -0.40
N ALA A 296 6.00 -3.72 0.57
CA ALA A 296 5.78 -4.62 1.70
C ALA A 296 5.15 -5.92 1.25
N LYS A 297 5.55 -7.03 1.87
CA LYS A 297 5.13 -8.38 1.48
C LYS A 297 5.27 -9.38 2.62
N VAL A 298 4.53 -10.49 2.48
CA VAL A 298 4.62 -11.66 3.36
C VAL A 298 5.78 -12.53 2.89
N ASN A 299 6.51 -13.14 3.83
CA ASN A 299 7.61 -14.08 3.60
C ASN A 299 8.73 -13.51 2.70
N GLY A 300 9.03 -12.22 2.81
CA GLY A 300 10.20 -11.63 2.17
C GLY A 300 11.48 -11.85 2.97
N ASP A 301 12.61 -11.39 2.42
CA ASP A 301 13.91 -11.51 3.09
C ASP A 301 14.06 -10.43 4.18
N ARG A 302 13.87 -10.80 5.44
CA ARG A 302 14.01 -9.92 6.61
C ARG A 302 15.37 -9.22 6.70
N MET A 303 16.43 -9.86 6.23
CA MET A 303 17.76 -9.27 6.25
C MET A 303 17.83 -8.07 5.29
N TRP A 304 17.03 -8.06 4.22
CA TRP A 304 16.95 -6.91 3.31
C TRP A 304 16.52 -5.63 4.04
N ASP A 305 15.46 -5.71 4.83
CA ASP A 305 14.95 -4.56 5.60
C ASP A 305 16.01 -4.04 6.59
N ILE A 306 16.74 -4.94 7.25
CA ILE A 306 17.81 -4.59 8.19
C ILE A 306 18.95 -3.86 7.47
N ILE A 307 19.43 -4.40 6.34
CA ILE A 307 20.49 -3.78 5.57
C ILE A 307 20.03 -2.43 5.04
N GLU A 308 18.83 -2.35 4.45
CA GLU A 308 18.33 -1.11 3.89
C GLU A 308 18.21 -0.03 4.97
N PHE A 309 17.61 -0.35 6.12
CA PHE A 309 17.53 0.57 7.24
C PHE A 309 18.91 1.08 7.65
N LEU A 310 19.82 0.18 8.03
CA LEU A 310 21.14 0.54 8.56
C LEU A 310 22.00 1.31 7.55
N ASN A 311 21.96 0.91 6.28
CA ASN A 311 22.80 1.54 5.26
C ASN A 311 22.25 2.93 4.87
N TYR A 312 20.93 3.10 4.74
CA TYR A 312 20.36 4.42 4.47
C TYR A 312 20.47 5.37 5.67
N SER A 313 20.46 4.87 6.91
CA SER A 313 20.70 5.66 8.12
C SER A 313 22.06 6.37 8.14
N VAL A 314 23.07 5.82 7.48
CA VAL A 314 24.44 6.36 7.46
C VAL A 314 24.95 6.70 6.06
N ALA A 315 24.05 6.72 5.07
CA ALA A 315 24.42 6.97 3.68
C ALA A 315 25.16 8.31 3.54
N PHE A 316 26.31 8.27 2.86
CA PHE A 316 27.24 9.38 2.66
C PHE A 316 27.90 9.95 3.93
N SER A 317 27.76 9.27 5.07
CA SER A 317 28.47 9.63 6.31
C SER A 317 29.87 9.00 6.35
N PHE A 318 30.80 9.68 7.03
CA PHE A 318 32.11 9.14 7.42
C PHE A 318 32.22 8.87 8.93
N ASP A 319 31.17 9.17 9.69
CA ASP A 319 31.14 9.04 11.15
C ASP A 319 30.98 7.57 11.56
N THR A 320 32.09 6.96 11.96
CA THR A 320 32.10 5.56 12.42
C THR A 320 31.45 5.39 13.78
N GLU A 321 31.57 6.38 14.67
CA GLU A 321 31.01 6.29 16.02
C GLU A 321 29.47 6.31 15.96
N ASN A 322 28.90 7.25 15.21
CA ASN A 322 27.46 7.32 15.02
C ASN A 322 26.93 6.08 14.28
N ALA A 323 27.64 5.59 13.26
CA ALA A 323 27.25 4.36 12.57
C ALA A 323 27.23 3.13 13.49
N TRP A 324 28.19 3.04 14.40
CA TRP A 324 28.21 2.00 15.43
C TRP A 324 27.01 2.14 16.38
N LYS A 325 26.75 3.35 16.91
CA LYS A 325 25.62 3.63 17.82
C LYS A 325 24.28 3.29 17.17
N ILE A 326 24.09 3.69 15.92
CA ILE A 326 22.87 3.41 15.15
C ILE A 326 22.66 1.89 15.05
N ALA A 327 23.69 1.16 14.61
CA ALA A 327 23.62 -0.28 14.45
C ALA A 327 23.38 -1.01 15.78
N ASN A 328 24.03 -0.58 16.86
CA ASN A 328 23.88 -1.16 18.19
C ASN A 328 22.46 -0.95 18.75
N LEU A 329 21.98 0.30 18.79
CA LEU A 329 20.66 0.64 19.34
C LEU A 329 19.52 -0.02 18.55
N PHE A 330 19.59 0.03 17.21
CA PHE A 330 18.63 -0.66 16.36
C PHE A 330 18.60 -2.17 16.62
N SER A 331 19.78 -2.80 16.65
CA SER A 331 19.89 -4.26 16.84
C SER A 331 19.39 -4.70 18.21
N LYS A 332 19.66 -3.93 19.28
CA LYS A 332 19.10 -4.18 20.62
C LYS A 332 17.58 -4.19 20.60
N GLY A 333 16.96 -3.20 19.95
CA GLY A 333 15.51 -3.16 19.76
C GLY A 333 14.98 -4.33 18.93
N TYR A 334 15.64 -4.62 17.81
CA TYR A 334 15.27 -5.69 16.90
C TYR A 334 15.23 -7.05 17.60
N LEU A 335 16.27 -7.36 18.37
CA LEU A 335 16.43 -8.66 19.06
C LEU A 335 15.37 -8.95 20.12
N LYS A 336 14.58 -7.96 20.53
CA LYS A 336 13.45 -8.19 21.44
C LYS A 336 12.34 -9.06 20.83
N TYR A 337 12.21 -9.05 19.51
CA TYR A 337 11.16 -9.79 18.79
C TYR A 337 11.66 -10.51 17.52
N GLY A 338 12.71 -9.99 16.89
CA GLY A 338 13.35 -10.56 15.71
C GLY A 338 14.35 -11.66 16.04
N GLU A 339 14.94 -12.26 15.01
CA GLU A 339 15.85 -13.40 15.17
C GLU A 339 17.32 -13.01 15.00
N VAL A 340 18.20 -13.53 15.87
CA VAL A 340 19.67 -13.34 15.79
C VAL A 340 20.23 -13.75 14.42
N LYS A 341 19.66 -14.79 13.80
CA LYS A 341 20.11 -15.26 12.48
C LYS A 341 19.97 -14.19 11.40
N ASP A 342 18.98 -13.31 11.48
CA ASP A 342 18.74 -12.26 10.50
C ASP A 342 19.86 -11.21 10.55
N LEU A 343 20.29 -10.84 11.77
CA LEU A 343 21.43 -9.94 11.99
C LEU A 343 22.76 -10.56 11.58
N LYS A 344 22.99 -11.86 11.86
CA LYS A 344 24.22 -12.55 11.43
C LYS A 344 24.39 -12.55 9.91
N ARG A 345 23.27 -12.73 9.17
CA ARG A 345 23.25 -12.74 7.70
C ARG A 345 23.65 -11.40 7.08
N VAL A 346 23.60 -10.28 7.81
CA VAL A 346 24.05 -8.96 7.33
C VAL A 346 25.52 -8.98 6.90
N LYS A 347 26.33 -9.87 7.50
CA LYS A 347 27.76 -10.01 7.19
C LYS A 347 28.03 -10.76 5.88
N ASP A 348 27.07 -11.51 5.37
CA ASP A 348 27.27 -12.36 4.19
C ASP A 348 27.32 -11.50 2.92
N THR A 349 28.54 -11.38 2.40
CA THR A 349 29.13 -10.32 1.57
C THR A 349 28.55 -10.01 0.19
N LYS A 350 27.34 -10.44 -0.17
CA LYS A 350 26.74 -10.09 -1.48
C LYS A 350 26.05 -8.71 -1.49
N TYR A 351 25.52 -8.26 -0.35
CA TYR A 351 24.77 -7.01 -0.24
C TYR A 351 25.63 -5.78 0.08
N SER A 352 26.82 -5.97 0.65
CA SER A 352 27.76 -4.86 0.85
C SER A 352 28.14 -4.21 -0.48
N LEU A 353 28.19 -4.99 -1.58
CA LEU A 353 28.45 -4.49 -2.94
C LEU A 353 27.41 -3.46 -3.40
N ILE A 354 26.15 -3.64 -3.04
CA ILE A 354 25.05 -2.75 -3.42
C ILE A 354 25.23 -1.36 -2.78
N PHE A 355 25.66 -1.31 -1.53
CA PHE A 355 25.78 -0.06 -0.78
C PHE A 355 27.19 0.56 -0.82
N LYS A 356 28.18 -0.08 -1.46
CA LYS A 356 29.54 0.47 -1.64
C LYS A 356 29.57 1.91 -2.18
N PRO A 357 28.74 2.31 -3.16
CA PRO A 357 28.75 3.70 -3.64
C PRO A 357 28.26 4.71 -2.60
N LEU A 358 27.51 4.25 -1.60
CA LEU A 358 26.85 5.09 -0.60
C LEU A 358 27.63 5.15 0.72
N ILE A 359 28.43 4.12 1.04
CA ILE A 359 29.00 3.93 2.39
C ILE A 359 30.49 3.57 2.33
N PRO A 360 31.36 4.34 3.01
CA PRO A 360 32.78 4.02 3.12
C PRO A 360 33.04 2.67 3.82
N PRO A 361 34.08 1.90 3.44
CA PRO A 361 34.40 0.61 4.04
C PRO A 361 34.54 0.64 5.57
N GLN A 362 35.10 1.70 6.13
CA GLN A 362 35.24 1.88 7.58
C GLN A 362 33.90 2.02 8.31
N VAL A 363 32.94 2.71 7.69
CA VAL A 363 31.57 2.84 8.22
C VAL A 363 30.85 1.50 8.17
N SER A 364 30.99 0.77 7.06
CA SER A 364 30.43 -0.59 6.93
C SER A 364 30.97 -1.55 8.01
N LYS A 365 32.29 -1.51 8.31
CA LYS A 365 32.87 -2.26 9.43
C LYS A 365 32.28 -1.85 10.79
N SER A 366 32.05 -0.55 10.99
CA SER A 366 31.47 -0.01 12.22
C SER A 366 30.04 -0.52 12.45
N ILE A 367 29.22 -0.59 11.40
CA ILE A 367 27.87 -1.19 11.45
C ILE A 367 27.96 -2.64 11.92
N ILE A 368 28.84 -3.45 11.32
CA ILE A 368 29.01 -4.86 11.68
C ILE A 368 29.43 -5.00 13.15
N SER A 369 30.35 -4.16 13.62
CA SER A 369 30.79 -4.16 15.02
C SER A 369 29.67 -3.82 15.99
N GLY A 370 28.79 -2.87 15.65
CA GLY A 370 27.64 -2.51 16.49
C GLY A 370 26.61 -3.64 16.60
N ILE A 371 26.37 -4.34 15.48
CA ILE A 371 25.54 -5.55 15.45
C ILE A 371 26.14 -6.64 16.36
N ASP A 372 27.45 -6.87 16.28
CA ASP A 372 28.12 -7.94 17.01
C ASP A 372 28.06 -7.77 18.52
N GLU A 373 28.25 -6.55 19.01
CA GLU A 373 28.11 -6.26 20.43
C GLU A 373 26.67 -6.53 20.90
N SER A 374 25.68 -6.12 20.11
CA SER A 374 24.27 -6.36 20.43
C SER A 374 23.91 -7.85 20.51
N ILE A 375 24.45 -8.66 19.59
CA ILE A 375 24.28 -10.11 19.61
C ILE A 375 24.99 -10.72 20.81
N GLY A 376 26.19 -10.25 21.13
CA GLY A 376 26.95 -10.69 22.31
C GLY A 376 26.18 -10.46 23.61
N GLU A 377 25.66 -9.24 23.80
CA GLU A 377 24.84 -8.89 24.97
C GLU A 377 23.55 -9.71 25.07
N ALA A 378 22.91 -10.04 23.95
CA ALA A 378 21.66 -10.82 23.95
C ALA A 378 21.86 -12.33 24.14
N THR A 379 23.10 -12.83 24.02
CA THR A 379 23.43 -14.26 24.12
C THR A 379 24.26 -14.62 25.35
N ALA A 380 24.73 -13.60 26.08
CA ALA A 380 25.32 -13.70 27.42
C ALA A 380 24.21 -13.82 28.47
#